data_AF-A0A8T6TLP2-F1
#
_entry.id   AF-A0A8T6TLP2-F1
#
_cell.length_a   1.000
_cell.length_b   1.000
_cell.length_c   1.000
_cell.angle_alpha   90.00
_cell.angle_beta   90.00
_cell.angle_gamma   90.00
#
_symmetry.space_group_name_H-M   'P 1'
#
loop_
_entity.id
_entity.type
_entity.pdbx_description
1 polymer ?
#
loop_
_entity_poly.entity_id
_entity_poly.type
_entity_poly.pdbx_seq_one_letter_code
_entity_poly.pdbx_strand_id
1 'polypeptide(L)' 'ATVTFRELSEDEIEWYVGTGEGEGKAGGYAVQGLGSKLVGSLEGDRETVIGLPTTLLSRMLEGQ' A
#
# COMPACT_ATOMS: atom_id res chain seq x y z
N ALA A 1 -7.06 3.10 -7.52
CA ALA A 1 -5.60 3.10 -7.57
C ALA A 1 -5.13 1.68 -7.82
N THR A 2 -4.06 1.50 -8.57
CA THR A 2 -3.48 0.21 -8.94
C THR A 2 -2.08 0.12 -8.34
N VAL A 3 -1.77 -1.01 -7.70
CA VAL A 3 -0.45 -1.28 -7.13
C VAL A 3 0.12 -2.48 -7.86
N THR A 4 1.28 -2.31 -8.47
CA THR A 4 2.03 -3.39 -9.12
C THR A 4 3.22 -3.73 -8.26
N PHE A 5 3.29 -4.99 -7.84
CA PHE A 5 4.44 -5.51 -7.10
C PHE A 5 5.58 -5.74 -8.09
N ARG A 6 6.81 -5.55 -7.63
CA ARG A 6 7.98 -5.99 -8.41
C ARG A 6 8.06 -7.52 -8.37
N GLU A 7 8.91 -8.09 -9.20
CA GLU A 7 9.30 -9.48 -9.00
C GLU A 7 9.99 -9.62 -7.64
N LEU A 8 9.47 -10.52 -6.81
CA LEU A 8 9.98 -10.81 -5.48
C LEU A 8 10.60 -12.20 -5.49
N SER A 9 11.77 -12.32 -4.89
CA SER A 9 12.33 -13.62 -4.53
C SER A 9 11.65 -14.19 -3.28
N GLU A 10 11.75 -15.51 -3.10
CA GLU A 10 11.23 -16.17 -1.89
C GLU A 10 11.83 -15.57 -0.62
N ASP A 11 13.14 -15.32 -0.61
CA ASP A 11 13.86 -14.71 0.53
C ASP A 11 13.29 -13.33 0.92
N GLU A 12 12.85 -12.53 -0.06
CA GLU A 12 12.26 -11.20 0.19
C GLU A 12 10.85 -11.30 0.74
N ILE A 13 10.09 -12.31 0.30
CA ILE A 13 8.76 -12.62 0.83
C ILE A 13 8.89 -13.13 2.26
N GLU A 14 9.77 -14.09 2.52
CA GLU A 14 10.03 -14.64 3.86
C GLU A 14 10.52 -13.56 4.81
N TRP A 15 11.45 -12.70 4.37
CA TRP A 15 11.91 -11.56 5.15
C TRP A 15 10.75 -10.64 5.53
N TYR A 16 9.87 -10.31 4.58
CA TYR A 16 8.75 -9.42 4.85
C TYR A 16 7.73 -10.05 5.80
N VAL A 17 7.36 -11.32 5.56
CA VAL A 17 6.46 -12.08 6.42
C VAL A 17 7.03 -12.17 7.84
N GLY A 18 8.34 -12.41 7.97
CA GLY A 18 9.05 -12.46 9.25
C GLY A 18 9.02 -11.15 10.04
N THR A 19 8.69 -10.01 9.41
CA THR A 19 8.52 -8.73 10.12
C THR A 19 7.17 -8.62 10.83
N GLY A 20 6.19 -9.43 10.47
CA GLY A 20 4.81 -9.34 10.96
C GLY A 20 4.05 -8.09 10.49
N GLU A 21 4.65 -7.20 9.68
CA GLU A 21 4.00 -5.94 9.28
C GLU A 21 2.72 -6.20 8.47
N GLY A 22 2.66 -7.29 7.71
CA GLY A 22 1.48 -7.66 6.93
C GLY A 22 0.28 -8.13 7.78
N GLU A 23 0.48 -8.48 9.05
CA GLU A 23 -0.56 -9.06 9.89
C GLU A 23 -1.70 -8.07 10.13
N GLY A 24 -2.93 -8.54 9.97
CA GLY A 24 -4.14 -7.73 10.11
C GLY A 24 -4.36 -6.69 8.99
N LYS A 25 -3.52 -6.66 7.95
CA LYS A 25 -3.68 -5.75 6.80
C LYS A 25 -4.29 -6.48 5.62
N ALA A 26 -5.27 -5.85 4.97
CA ALA A 26 -5.85 -6.39 3.74
C ALA A 26 -4.76 -6.52 2.66
N GLY A 27 -4.67 -7.70 2.03
CA GLY A 27 -3.60 -8.01 1.07
C GLY A 27 -2.24 -8.32 1.72
N GLY A 28 -2.15 -8.36 3.05
CA GLY A 28 -0.96 -8.83 3.76
C GLY A 28 0.26 -7.92 3.65
N TYR A 29 0.10 -6.63 3.32
CA TYR A 29 1.20 -5.67 3.23
C TYR A 29 0.81 -4.26 3.65
N ALA A 30 1.81 -3.40 3.90
CA ALA A 30 1.63 -1.98 4.19
C ALA A 30 2.41 -1.09 3.21
N VAL A 31 1.70 -0.34 2.36
CA VAL A 31 2.32 0.57 1.37
C VAL A 31 3.11 1.74 1.99
N GLN A 32 2.86 2.03 3.28
CA GLN A 32 3.50 3.09 4.07
C GLN A 32 4.58 2.60 5.05
N GLY A 33 4.90 1.31 5.01
CA GLY A 33 5.92 0.70 5.86
C GLY A 33 6.97 -0.05 5.04
N LEU A 34 7.50 -1.13 5.63
CA LEU A 34 8.42 -2.07 4.98
C LEU A 34 7.83 -2.65 3.69
N GLY A 35 6.50 -2.80 3.62
CA GLY A 35 5.79 -3.29 2.43
C GLY A 35 5.93 -2.38 1.20
N SER A 36 6.34 -1.12 1.38
CA SER A 36 6.71 -0.24 0.25
C SER A 36 7.84 -0.81 -0.60
N LYS A 37 8.75 -1.61 -0.02
CA LYS A 37 9.87 -2.25 -0.72
C LYS A 37 9.42 -3.38 -1.65
N LEU A 38 8.18 -3.83 -1.54
CA LEU A 38 7.59 -4.87 -2.39
C LEU A 38 6.93 -4.28 -3.65
N VAL A 39 6.67 -2.97 -3.64
CA VAL A 39 5.94 -2.27 -4.70
C VAL A 39 6.92 -1.85 -5.81
N GLY A 40 6.61 -2.23 -7.04
CA GLY A 40 7.34 -1.77 -8.24
C GLY A 40 6.77 -0.45 -8.77
N SER A 41 5.44 -0.33 -8.84
CA SER A 41 4.76 0.92 -9.23
C SER A 41 3.40 1.08 -8.55
N LEU A 42 2.97 2.34 -8.44
CA LEU A 42 1.65 2.71 -7.96
C LEU A 42 1.05 3.75 -8.91
N GLU A 43 -0.14 3.48 -9.41
CA GLU A 43 -0.89 4.35 -10.31
C GLU A 43 -2.19 4.83 -9.65
N GLY A 44 -2.38 6.15 -9.65
CA GLY A 44 -3.50 6.80 -8.95
C GLY A 44 -3.11 7.30 -7.56
N ASP A 45 -4.10 7.51 -6.70
CA ASP A 45 -3.91 8.13 -5.39
C ASP A 45 -3.46 7.10 -4.34
N ARG A 46 -2.29 7.35 -3.74
CA ARG A 46 -1.71 6.53 -2.66
C ARG A 46 -2.59 6.54 -1.41
N GLU A 47 -3.28 7.63 -1.11
CA GLU A 47 -4.15 7.74 0.06
C GLU A 47 -5.35 6.79 -0.06
N THR A 48 -5.81 6.55 -1.30
CA THR A 48 -6.81 5.51 -1.59
C THR A 48 -6.29 4.12 -1.25
N VAL A 49 -5.00 3.83 -1.51
CA VAL A 49 -4.37 2.54 -1.18
C VAL A 49 -4.17 2.39 0.33
N ILE A 50 -3.82 3.47 1.02
CA ILE A 50 -3.68 3.48 2.49
C ILE A 50 -5.05 3.23 3.16
N GLY A 51 -6.14 3.72 2.57
CA GLY A 51 -7.51 3.39 2.96
C GLY A 51 -8.49 4.56 3.01
N LEU A 52 -8.04 5.79 2.75
CA LEU A 52 -8.92 6.97 2.72
C LEU A 52 -8.41 7.97 1.68
N PRO A 53 -9.16 8.26 0.61
CA PRO A 53 -8.76 9.25 -0.40
C PRO A 53 -8.92 10.68 0.15
N THR A 54 -7.93 11.15 0.94
CA THR A 54 -8.01 12.42 1.68
C THR A 54 -8.21 13.64 0.77
N THR A 55 -7.59 13.64 -0.43
CA THR A 55 -7.79 14.71 -1.42
C THR A 55 -9.25 14.78 -1.90
N LEU A 56 -9.86 13.63 -2.20
CA LEU A 56 -11.27 13.57 -2.60
C LEU A 56 -12.17 13.99 -1.45
N LEU A 57 -11.90 13.49 -0.24
CA LEU A 57 -12.66 13.83 0.96
C LEU A 57 -12.61 15.34 1.23
N SER A 58 -11.46 16.00 1.11
CA SER A 58 -11.33 17.45 1.30
C SER A 58 -12.24 18.21 0.32
N ARG A 59 -12.22 17.85 -0.96
CA ARG A 59 -13.08 18.49 -1.99
C ARG A 59 -14.56 18.34 -1.66
N MET A 60 -14.97 17.16 -1.21
CA MET A 60 -16.35 16.90 -0.81
C MET A 60 -16.77 17.73 0.41
N LEU A 61 -15.88 17.90 1.39
CA LEU A 61 -16.14 18.71 2.59
C LEU A 61 -16.16 20.21 2.28
N GLU A 62 -15.36 20.65 1.31
CA GLU A 62 -15.34 22.03 0.81
C GLU A 62 -16.54 22.36 -0.11
N GLY A 63 -17.35 21.35 -0.46
CA GLY A 63 -18.55 21.52 -1.29
C GLY A 63 -18.25 21.71 -2.78
N GLN A 64 -17.12 21.18 -3.26
CA GLN A 64 -16.74 21.17 -4.68
C GLN A 64 -17.27 19.94 -5.42
#